data_AF-A0A538B887-F1
#
_entry.id   AF-A0A538B887-F1
#
_cell.length_a   1.000
_cell.length_b   1.000
_cell.length_c   1.000
_cell.angle_alpha   90.00
_cell.angle_beta   90.00
_cell.angle_gamma   90.00
#
_symmetry.space_group_name_H-M   'P 1'
#
loop_
_entity.id
_entity.type
_entity.pdbx_description
1 polymer ?
#
loop_
_entity_poly.entity_id
_entity_poly.type
_entity_poly.pdbx_seq_one_letter_code
_entity_poly.pdbx_strand_id
1 'polypeptide(L)'
;MTSTRSYRRALSQEVAFQELRDKAGSQFNPVCVEALINAISRRGEHYGLGHEEATVEFEVPPPVAGVGSAGLGDLLGSEPVT
;
A
#
# COMPACT_ATOMS: atom_id res chain seq x y z
N MET A 1 4.74 4.15 -8.02
CA MET A 1 6.10 3.61 -7.78
C MET A 1 6.20 2.97 -6.39
N THR A 2 5.61 3.62 -5.39
CA THR A 2 5.66 3.27 -3.96
C THR A 2 4.49 2.41 -3.45
N SER A 3 3.68 1.84 -4.33
CA SER A 3 2.62 0.87 -3.96
C SER A 3 2.88 -0.44 -4.66
N THR A 4 2.68 -1.56 -3.97
CA THR A 4 2.72 -2.88 -4.59
C THR A 4 1.57 -3.02 -5.60
N ARG A 5 1.90 -3.57 -6.77
CA ARG A 5 0.99 -3.92 -7.85
C ARG A 5 1.18 -5.41 -8.15
N SER A 6 0.19 -6.06 -8.75
CA SER A 6 0.20 -7.52 -8.97
C SER A 6 1.45 -8.04 -9.70
N TYR A 7 2.07 -7.21 -10.55
CA TYR A 7 3.24 -7.55 -11.35
C TYR A 7 4.57 -7.01 -10.78
N ARG A 8 4.55 -6.21 -9.71
CA ARG A 8 5.74 -5.54 -9.17
C ARG A 8 5.54 -5.03 -7.75
N ARG A 9 6.49 -5.32 -6.86
CA ARG A 9 6.54 -4.76 -5.50
C ARG A 9 6.78 -3.25 -5.51
N ALA A 10 6.30 -2.58 -4.46
CA ALA A 10 6.65 -1.18 -4.19
C ALA A 10 8.17 -0.98 -4.15
N LEU A 11 8.63 0.16 -4.67
CA LEU A 11 9.99 0.63 -4.43
C LEU A 11 10.11 1.24 -3.04
N SER A 12 11.32 1.25 -2.47
CA SER A 12 11.64 2.13 -1.35
C SER A 12 11.59 3.59 -1.79
N GLN A 13 11.38 4.51 -0.82
CA GLN A 13 11.36 5.95 -1.08
C GLN A 13 12.66 6.44 -1.75
N GLU A 14 13.82 5.99 -1.28
CA GLU A 14 15.11 6.39 -1.83
C GLU A 14 15.25 6.01 -3.31
N VAL A 15 14.87 4.78 -3.67
CA VAL A 15 14.91 4.33 -5.07
C VAL A 15 13.90 5.12 -5.90
N ALA A 16 12.72 5.41 -5.35
CA ALA A 16 11.73 6.24 -6.05
C ALA A 16 12.22 7.68 -6.28
N PHE A 17 12.92 8.28 -5.31
CA PHE A 17 13.54 9.60 -5.46
C PHE A 17 14.63 9.59 -6.54
N GLN A 18 15.46 8.55 -6.58
CA GLN A 18 16.50 8.42 -7.60
C GLN A 18 15.88 8.32 -9.00
N GLU A 19 14.88 7.46 -9.18
CA GLU A 19 14.16 7.34 -10.46
C GLU A 19 13.51 8.66 -10.90
N LEU A 20 12.94 9.45 -9.98
CA LEU A 20 12.41 10.78 -10.31
C LEU A 20 13.50 11.71 -10.83
N ARG A 21 14.69 11.70 -10.22
CA ARG A 21 15.84 12.49 -10.67
C ARG A 21 16.39 12.00 -12.01
N ASP A 22 16.48 10.70 -12.20
CA ASP A 22 16.96 10.09 -13.46
C ASP A 22 16.05 10.42 -14.65
N LYS A 23 14.76 10.67 -14.39
CA LYS A 23 13.78 11.08 -15.39
C LYS A 23 13.51 12.59 -15.43
N ALA A 24 14.20 13.38 -14.61
CA ALA A 24 14.12 14.83 -14.64
C ALA A 24 14.70 15.38 -15.96
N GLY A 25 14.04 16.38 -16.53
CA GLY A 25 14.43 16.98 -17.81
C GLY A 25 13.94 16.21 -19.04
N SER A 26 13.36 15.01 -18.86
CA SER A 26 12.71 14.25 -19.95
C SER A 26 11.23 14.03 -19.67
N GLN A 27 10.88 13.32 -18.60
CA GLN A 27 9.49 13.03 -18.22
C GLN A 27 8.95 14.04 -17.22
N PHE A 28 9.83 14.64 -16.41
CA PHE A 28 9.44 15.56 -15.35
C PHE A 28 10.21 16.87 -15.44
N ASN A 29 9.59 17.96 -15.00
CA ASN A 29 10.30 19.22 -14.79
C ASN A 29 11.30 19.06 -13.62
N PRO A 30 12.60 19.35 -13.82
CA PRO A 30 13.61 19.18 -12.77
C PRO A 30 13.31 19.96 -11.48
N VAL A 31 12.77 21.17 -11.60
CA VAL A 31 12.44 22.02 -10.43
C VAL A 31 11.30 21.39 -9.64
N CYS A 32 10.29 20.83 -10.31
CA CYS A 32 9.18 20.16 -9.63
C CYS A 32 9.63 18.88 -8.90
N VAL A 33 10.56 18.12 -9.48
CA VAL A 33 11.12 16.91 -8.83
C VAL A 33 11.81 17.28 -7.52
N GLU A 34 12.71 18.26 -7.54
CA GLU A 34 13.41 18.68 -6.33
C GLU A 34 12.48 19.35 -5.33
N ALA A 35 11.49 20.13 -5.78
CA ALA A 35 10.48 20.71 -4.90
C ALA A 35 9.66 19.62 -4.18
N LEU A 36 9.23 18.57 -4.90
CA LEU A 36 8.50 17.45 -4.32
C LEU A 36 9.33 16.69 -3.29
N ILE A 37 10.55 16.30 -3.66
CA ILE A 37 11.46 15.56 -2.76
C ILE A 37 11.73 16.38 -1.49
N ASN A 38 12.05 17.66 -1.64
CA ASN A 38 12.29 18.55 -0.50
C ASN A 38 11.06 18.69 0.39
N ALA A 39 9.86 18.80 -0.19
CA ALA A 39 8.63 18.94 0.57
C ALA A 39 8.31 17.67 1.38
N ILE A 40 8.45 16.49 0.77
CA ILE A 40 8.27 15.19 1.45
C ILE A 40 9.28 15.04 2.58
N SER A 41 10.57 15.28 2.32
CA SER A 41 11.62 15.16 3.34
C SER A 41 11.42 16.15 4.50
N ARG A 42 11.02 17.38 4.21
CA ARG A 42 10.73 18.39 5.26
C ARG A 42 9.55 18.01 6.14
N ARG A 43 8.54 17.32 5.59
CA ARG A 43 7.39 16.81 6.35
C ARG A 43 7.69 15.52 7.11
N GLY A 44 8.85 14.89 6.89
CA GLY A 44 9.21 13.62 7.51
C GLY A 44 8.31 12.47 7.06
N GLU A 45 7.75 12.57 5.84
CA GLU A 45 6.88 11.54 5.29
C GLU A 45 7.69 10.37 4.73
N HIS A 46 7.17 9.16 4.96
CA HIS A 46 7.78 7.92 4.51
C HIS A 46 6.77 7.10 3.69
N TYR A 47 7.17 6.74 2.47
CA TYR A 47 6.37 6.03 1.49
C TYR A 47 7.14 4.84 0.91
N GLY A 48 6.41 3.91 0.29
CA GLY A 48 7.03 2.81 -0.42
C GLY A 48 7.20 1.56 0.43
N LEU A 49 8.16 0.72 0.06
CA LEU A 49 8.41 -0.54 0.72
C LEU A 49 8.60 -0.35 2.24
N GLY A 50 7.79 -1.04 3.05
CA GLY A 50 7.79 -0.93 4.51
C GLY A 50 6.86 0.15 5.07
N HIS A 51 6.31 1.01 4.21
CA HIS A 51 5.35 2.07 4.54
C HIS A 51 4.11 1.98 3.65
N GLU A 52 3.64 0.76 3.37
CA GLU A 52 2.44 0.51 2.57
C GLU A 52 1.22 0.56 3.50
N GLU A 53 0.28 1.47 3.23
CA GLU A 53 -1.01 1.48 3.93
C GLU A 53 -1.88 0.33 3.40
N ALA A 54 -2.27 -0.59 4.30
CA ALA A 54 -3.17 -1.70 3.99
C ALA A 54 -4.65 -1.35 4.19
N THR A 55 -4.95 -0.12 4.60
CA THR A 55 -6.30 0.32 4.91
C THR A 55 -7.01 0.70 3.61
N VAL A 56 -7.96 -0.12 3.20
CA VAL A 56 -8.89 0.21 2.12
C VAL A 56 -10.22 0.55 2.79
N GLU A 57 -10.65 1.81 2.70
CA GLU A 57 -12.00 2.18 3.10
C GLU A 57 -12.97 1.68 2.03
N PHE A 58 -13.80 0.71 2.42
CA PHE A 58 -14.89 0.24 1.57
C PHE A 58 -16.17 1.00 1.94
N GLU A 59 -16.84 1.60 0.95
CA GLU A 59 -18.14 2.25 1.13
C GLU A 59 -19.19 1.28 1.68
N VAL A 60 -19.10 0.01 1.27
CA VAL A 60 -19.86 -1.12 1.83
C VAL A 60 -18.85 -2.11 2.37
N PRO A 61 -18.97 -2.57 3.64
CA PRO A 61 -18.04 -3.52 4.20
C PRO A 61 -17.95 -4.75 3.28
N PRO A 62 -16.73 -5.27 3.03
CA PRO A 62 -16.57 -6.43 2.17
C PRO A 62 -17.43 -7.57 2.71
N PRO A 63 -18.03 -8.40 1.83
CA PRO A 63 -18.80 -9.54 2.28
C PRO A 63 -17.92 -10.35 3.22
N VAL A 64 -18.43 -10.63 4.43
CA VAL A 64 -17.73 -11.50 5.37
C VAL A 64 -17.60 -12.84 4.67
N ALA A 65 -16.38 -13.21 4.30
CA ALA A 65 -16.12 -14.54 3.79
C ALA A 65 -16.51 -15.50 4.91
N GLY A 66 -17.61 -16.24 4.73
CA GLY A 66 -17.85 -17.45 5.51
C GLY A 66 -16.70 -18.43 5.26
N VAL A 67 -16.78 -19.62 5.85
CA VAL A 67 -15.77 -20.70 5.70
C VAL A 67 -15.58 -21.24 4.26
N GLY A 68 -16.06 -20.53 3.24
CA GLY A 68 -16.16 -21.00 1.87
C GLY A 68 -17.11 -22.19 1.74
N SER A 69 -17.27 -22.68 0.51
CA SER A 69 -17.96 -23.96 0.26
C SER A 69 -17.21 -25.18 0.83
N ALA A 70 -15.97 -24.98 1.30
CA ALA A 70 -15.12 -26.01 1.90
C ALA A 70 -15.41 -26.28 3.39
N GLY A 71 -16.35 -25.57 4.01
CA GLY A 71 -17.09 -26.03 5.19
C GLY A 71 -16.25 -26.48 6.40
N LEU A 72 -15.82 -25.51 7.22
CA LEU A 72 -15.36 -25.75 8.61
C LEU A 72 -16.20 -25.00 9.65
N GLY A 73 -17.26 -24.31 9.21
CA GLY A 73 -17.93 -23.23 9.93
C GLY A 73 -18.87 -23.64 11.06
N ASP A 74 -18.93 -24.93 11.38
CA ASP A 74 -19.85 -25.46 12.39
C ASP A 74 -19.22 -26.55 13.29
N LEU A 75 -17.89 -26.76 13.23
CA LEU A 75 -17.24 -27.84 14.02
C LEU A 75 -16.89 -27.45 15.46
N LEU A 76 -17.05 -26.18 15.82
CA LEU A 76 -17.06 -25.78 17.22
C LEU A 76 -18.52 -25.62 17.61
N GLY A 77 -19.14 -26.76 17.92
CA GLY A 77 -20.44 -26.78 18.58
C GLY A 77 -20.41 -25.77 19.72
N SER A 78 -21.34 -24.83 19.66
CA SER A 78 -21.70 -24.01 20.80
C SER A 78 -22.16 -24.94 21.91
N GLU A 79 -21.25 -25.35 22.78
CA GLU A 79 -21.61 -25.84 24.11
C GLU A 79 -22.30 -24.67 24.79
N PRO A 80 -23.61 -24.78 25.07
CA PRO A 80 -23.95 -24.68 26.48
C PRO A 80 -25.13 -25.57 26.93
N VAL A 81 -25.12 -25.78 28.25
CA VAL A 81 -26.22 -26.13 29.17
C VAL A 81 -26.43 -27.62 29.46
N THR A 82 -25.81 -28.11 30.54
CA THR A 82 -26.45 -28.19 31.88
C THR A 82 -25.36 -28.17 32.96
#